data_AF-A0A968KZZ8-F1
#
_entry.id   AF-A0A968KZZ8-F1
#
_cell.length_a   1.000
_cell.length_b   1.000
_cell.length_c   1.000
_cell.angle_alpha   90.00
_cell.angle_beta   90.00
_cell.angle_gamma   90.00
#
_symmetry.space_group_name_H-M   'P 1'
#
loop_
_entity.id
_entity.type
_entity.pdbx_description
1 polymer ?
#
loop_
_entity_poly.entity_id
_entity_poly.type
_entity_poly.pdbx_seq_one_letter_code
_entity_poly.pdbx_strand_id
1 'polypeptide(L)' 'MADVTINDVLNDFDKLDSVDKEHFLEVANKQLMELKRSQLADRVKEANQNYGKGNVQSGNAEDLIRDLEND' A
#
# COMPACT_ATOMS: atom_id res chain seq x y z
N MET A 1 -8.72 13.76 -19.79
CA MET A 1 -7.76 14.09 -18.71
C MET A 1 -6.39 13.78 -19.25
N ALA A 2 -5.46 14.72 -19.22
CA ALA A 2 -4.09 14.45 -19.66
C ALA A 2 -3.47 13.46 -18.69
N ASP A 3 -2.86 12.39 -19.21
CA ASP A 3 -2.16 11.40 -18.41
C ASP A 3 -0.84 12.03 -17.96
N VAL A 4 -0.76 12.41 -16.69
CA VAL A 4 0.45 13.04 -16.13
C VAL A 4 1.51 11.95 -16.02
N THR A 5 2.61 12.11 -16.74
CA THR A 5 3.69 11.13 -16.71
C THR A 5 4.61 11.38 -15.54
N ILE A 6 5.35 10.35 -15.12
CA ILE A 6 6.38 10.51 -14.08
C ILE A 6 7.43 11.56 -14.47
N ASN A 7 7.72 11.70 -15.77
CA ASN A 7 8.67 12.69 -16.26
C ASN A 7 8.15 14.12 -16.06
N ASP A 8 6.84 14.35 -16.20
CA ASP A 8 6.24 15.67 -15.95
C ASP A 8 6.38 16.06 -14.48
N VAL A 9 6.13 15.12 -13.57
CA VAL A 9 6.29 15.33 -12.12
C VAL A 9 7.74 15.63 -11.76
N LEU A 10 8.70 14.91 -12.35
CA LEU A 10 10.13 15.14 -12.11
C LEU A 10 10.58 16.51 -12.66
N ASN A 11 10.13 16.87 -13.86
CA ASN A 11 10.44 18.18 -14.45
C ASN A 11 9.89 19.33 -13.61
N ASP A 12 8.72 19.17 -12.99
CA ASP A 12 8.16 20.19 -12.12
C ASP A 12 8.82 20.22 -10.74
N PHE A 13 9.18 19.05 -10.20
CA PHE A 13 9.98 18.96 -8.98
C PHE A 13 11.32 19.66 -9.14
N ASP A 14 12.00 19.51 -10.28
CA ASP A 14 13.31 20.13 -10.52
C ASP A 14 13.28 21.66 -10.49
N LYS A 15 12.15 22.27 -10.86
CA LYS A 15 11.92 23.73 -10.86
C LYS A 15 11.69 24.31 -9.46
N LEU A 16 11.36 23.48 -8.47
CA LEU A 16 11.13 23.93 -7.09
C LEU A 16 12.45 24.38 -6.43
N ASP A 17 12.33 25.32 -5.50
CA ASP A 17 13.45 25.68 -4.63
C ASP A 17 13.72 24.59 -3.58
N SER A 18 14.78 24.75 -2.79
CA SER A 18 15.16 23.73 -1.79
C SER A 18 14.08 23.49 -0.73
N VAL A 19 13.36 24.54 -0.32
CA VAL A 19 12.37 24.45 0.75
C VAL A 19 11.13 23.73 0.24
N ASP A 20 10.68 24.09 -0.97
CA ASP A 20 9.53 23.47 -1.60
C ASP A 20 9.82 22.01 -2.00
N LYS A 21 11.08 21.68 -2.38
CA LYS A 21 11.50 20.28 -2.60
C LYS A 21 11.40 19.44 -1.34
N GLU A 22 11.90 19.95 -0.21
CA GLU A 22 11.79 19.26 1.08
C GLU A 22 10.33 19.07 1.49
N HIS A 23 9.50 20.10 1.33
CA HIS A 23 8.09 20.02 1.63
C HIS A 23 7.35 19.01 0.72
N PHE A 24 7.66 19.00 -0.58
CA PHE A 24 7.11 18.03 -1.51
C PHE A 24 7.43 16.59 -1.08
N LEU A 25 8.69 16.32 -0.71
CA LEU A 25 9.09 14.98 -0.25
C LEU A 25 8.36 14.58 1.03
N GLU A 26 8.14 15.50 1.97
CA GLU A 26 7.36 15.23 3.16
C GLU A 26 5.91 14.82 2.81
N VAL A 27 5.26 15.58 1.94
CA VAL A 27 3.88 15.31 1.50
C VAL A 27 3.79 14.00 0.73
N ALA A 28 4.70 13.76 -0.22
CA ALA A 28 4.73 12.52 -1.01
C ALA A 28 4.90 11.28 -0.13
N ASN A 29 5.78 11.35 0.88
CA ASN A 29 5.95 10.27 1.85
C ASN A 29 4.67 10.03 2.67
N LYS A 30 4.00 11.09 3.12
CA LYS A 30 2.71 10.95 3.83
C LYS A 30 1.65 10.29 2.95
N GLN A 31 1.54 10.70 1.68
CA GLN A 31 0.60 10.08 0.74
C GLN A 31 0.90 8.60 0.53
N LEU A 32 2.17 8.21 0.41
CA LEU A 32 2.55 6.80 0.29
C LEU A 32 2.20 6.00 1.55
N MET A 33 2.38 6.58 2.74
CA MET A 33 1.97 5.95 3.99
C MET A 33 0.45 5.75 4.07
N GLU A 34 -0.33 6.75 3.67
CA GLU A 34 -1.80 6.65 3.64
C GLU A 34 -2.28 5.60 2.63
N LEU A 35 -1.66 5.52 1.46
CA LEU A 35 -1.95 4.46 0.49
C LEU A 35 -1.74 3.07 1.08
N LYS A 36 -0.60 2.84 1.76
CA LYS A 36 -0.32 1.56 2.43
C LYS A 36 -1.33 1.25 3.53
N ARG A 37 -1.74 2.27 4.32
CA ARG A 37 -2.77 2.12 5.35
C ARG A 37 -4.12 1.75 4.76
N SER A 38 -4.53 2.37 3.66
CA SER A 38 -5.77 2.03 2.95
C SER A 38 -5.75 0.59 2.46
N GLN A 39 -4.67 0.17 1.79
CA GLN A 39 -4.52 -1.21 1.31
C GLN A 39 -4.58 -2.23 2.46
N LEU A 40 -3.97 -1.92 3.60
CA LEU A 40 -4.07 -2.77 4.78
C LEU A 40 -5.50 -2.82 5.33
N ALA A 41 -6.19 -1.68 5.40
CA ALA A 41 -7.58 -1.62 5.86
C ALA A 41 -8.51 -2.46 4.97
N ASP A 42 -8.30 -2.41 3.65
CA ASP A 42 -9.05 -3.22 2.68
C ASP A 42 -8.81 -4.72 2.90
N ARG A 43 -7.54 -5.13 3.09
CA ARG A 43 -7.18 -6.53 3.41
C ARG A 43 -7.78 -7.00 4.72
N VAL A 44 -7.79 -6.16 5.75
CA VAL A 44 -8.40 -6.48 7.05
C VAL A 44 -9.91 -6.62 6.92
N LYS A 45 -10.55 -5.75 6.13
CA LYS A 45 -11.99 -5.85 5.84
C LYS A 45 -12.32 -7.15 5.13
N GLU A 46 -11.53 -7.53 4.12
CA GLU A 46 -11.67 -8.81 3.43
C GLU A 46 -11.50 -10.00 4.38
N ALA A 47 -10.44 -10.00 5.21
CA ALA A 47 -10.19 -11.05 6.18
C ALA A 47 -11.36 -11.23 7.17
N ASN A 48 -11.92 -10.13 7.69
CA ASN A 48 -13.09 -10.17 8.57
C ASN A 48 -14.33 -10.73 7.86
N GLN A 49 -14.53 -10.36 6.58
CA GLN A 49 -15.63 -10.90 5.79
C GLN A 49 -15.48 -12.41 5.55
N ASN A 50 -14.26 -12.87 5.25
CA ASN A 50 -13.96 -14.29 5.08
C ASN A 50 -14.16 -15.07 6.37
N TYR A 51 -13.71 -14.53 7.51
CA TYR A 51 -13.97 -15.10 8.83
C TYR A 51 -15.47 -15.25 9.11
N GLY A 52 -16.26 -14.18 8.91
CA GLY A 52 -17.71 -14.22 9.11
C GLY A 52 -18.46 -15.18 8.19
N LYS A 53 -17.93 -15.45 6.98
CA LYS A 53 -18.48 -16.42 6.02
C LYS A 53 -18.01 -17.86 6.28
N GLY A 54 -17.09 -18.07 7.22
CA GLY A 54 -16.47 -19.38 7.44
C GLY A 54 -15.45 -19.77 6.35
N ASN A 55 -15.02 -18.83 5.50
CA ASN A 55 -13.94 -19.02 4.53
C ASN A 55 -12.58 -18.98 5.25
N VAL A 56 -12.41 -19.87 6.21
CA VAL A 56 -11.23 -19.96 7.08
C VAL A 56 -10.85 -21.42 7.26
N GLN A 57 -9.56 -21.66 7.42
CA GLN A 57 -9.01 -22.97 7.75
C GLN A 57 -8.54 -22.96 9.20
N SER A 58 -8.80 -24.04 9.92
CA SER A 58 -8.21 -24.29 11.24
C SER A 58 -7.10 -25.32 11.09
N GLY A 59 -5.98 -25.12 11.75
CA GLY A 59 -4.82 -26.00 11.67
C GLY A 59 -3.79 -25.66 12.74
N ASN A 60 -2.74 -26.46 12.82
CA ASN A 60 -1.61 -26.20 13.70
C ASN A 60 -0.51 -25.40 12.97
N ALA A 61 0.61 -25.14 13.64
CA ALA A 61 1.73 -24.42 13.03
C ALA A 61 2.35 -25.16 11.83
N GLU A 62 2.31 -26.50 11.83
CA GLU A 62 2.84 -27.33 10.74
C GLU A 62 1.95 -27.23 9.50
N ASP A 63 0.63 -27.21 9.68
CA ASP A 63 -0.34 -26.95 8.61
C ASP A 63 -0.11 -25.57 7.98
N LEU A 64 0.10 -24.53 8.81
CA LEU A 64 0.38 -23.18 8.33
C LEU A 64 1.68 -23.12 7.52
N ILE A 65 2.76 -23.74 8.00
CA ILE A 65 4.05 -23.76 7.29
C ILE A 65 3.90 -24.48 5.95
N ARG A 66 3.21 -25.63 5.93
CA ARG A 66 2.94 -26.37 4.69
C ARG A 66 2.16 -25.50 3.70
N ASP A 67 1.13 -24.79 4.15
CA ASP A 67 0.31 -23.97 3.26
C ASP A 67 1.12 -22.78 2.69
N LEU A 68 2.02 -22.17 3.48
CA LEU A 68 2.92 -21.10 3.03
C LEU A 68 4.02 -21.56 2.05
N GLU A 69 4.46 -22.82 2.14
CA GLU A 69 5.47 -23.39 1.26
C GLU A 69 4.90 -23.87 -0.09
N ASN A 70 3.57 -24.04 -0.18
CA ASN A 70 2.88 -24.53 -1.38
C ASN A 70 2.10 -23.42 -2.13
N ASP A 71 2.14 -22.18 -1.67
CA ASP A 71 1.60 -20.97 -2.31
C ASP A 71 2.60 -20.34 -3.31
#